data_AF-A0A150XM19-F1
#
_entry.id   AF-A0A150XM19-F1
#
_cell.length_a   1.000
_cell.length_b   1.000
_cell.length_c   1.000
_cell.angle_alpha   90.00
_cell.angle_beta   90.00
_cell.angle_gamma   90.00
#
_symmetry.space_group_name_H-M   'P 1'
#
loop_
_entity.id
_entity.type
_entity.pdbx_description
1 polymer ?
#
loop_
_entity_poly.entity_id
_entity_poly.type
_entity_poly.pdbx_seq_one_letter_code
_entity_poly.pdbx_strand_id
1 'polypeptide(L)'
;MNFSTRSILTITLFVFSHFYCLGQKKEVTDRKIYEYLDQYSPESSEMLRLLYSLPSKYELNGVTMNLTKEQSPSSWVSDHSEKGILKRLNTVVHESMHGLTSRLPYTLLKERGDIYYNFKDDYSAFYVNKDSSFLVKHSPVFSSNEISNEIPKALRTFRFRPYIAPRNKILGSQAHGIYGLTDEWNAYYFGTKTALNLFDYYKSKSDQNYEVYLEYVSNIAGTYYAYYEFKYFILKYLEYAKSNEKEVYDGIISNYEFRKAFTSIDDRFADLLREFGERLDEIAIITEQNTGNRAYIEDGYYFINGNGIGLFTEEVEMLKAELEKPNLKTLELALRVE
;
A
#
# COMPACT_ATOMS: atom_id res chain seq x y z
N MET A 1 -24.68 -21.25 63.96
CA MET A 1 -23.50 -21.59 63.14
C MET A 1 -23.39 -20.55 62.03
N ASN A 2 -22.39 -19.69 62.12
CA ASN A 2 -22.09 -18.64 61.13
C ASN A 2 -21.50 -19.27 59.86
N PHE A 3 -22.01 -18.91 58.69
CA PHE A 3 -21.21 -18.97 57.46
C PHE A 3 -21.24 -17.63 56.72
N SER A 4 -20.03 -17.25 56.35
CA SER A 4 -19.53 -15.97 55.89
C SER A 4 -20.05 -15.56 54.50
N THR A 5 -20.47 -14.30 54.39
CA THR A 5 -20.47 -13.51 53.17
C THR A 5 -19.04 -13.11 52.82
N ARG A 6 -18.43 -13.76 51.82
CA ARG A 6 -17.24 -13.27 51.09
C ARG A 6 -17.04 -14.13 49.84
N SER A 7 -17.47 -13.63 48.67
CA SER A 7 -16.93 -13.97 47.34
C SER A 7 -17.71 -13.24 46.24
N ILE A 8 -17.66 -11.90 46.23
CA ILE A 8 -17.98 -11.10 45.03
C ILE A 8 -16.90 -10.02 44.94
N LEU A 9 -15.65 -10.43 44.76
CA LEU A 9 -14.55 -9.49 44.48
C LEU A 9 -13.34 -10.19 43.83
N THR A 10 -13.56 -11.08 42.85
CA THR A 10 -12.43 -11.74 42.16
C THR A 10 -12.62 -11.97 40.66
N ILE A 11 -13.79 -11.66 40.10
CA ILE A 11 -14.04 -11.81 38.65
C ILE A 11 -13.79 -10.48 37.90
N THR A 12 -13.88 -9.35 38.57
CA THR A 12 -13.62 -8.03 37.95
C THR A 12 -12.13 -7.74 37.75
N LEU A 13 -11.21 -8.31 38.55
CA LEU A 13 -9.76 -8.04 38.42
C LEU A 13 -9.08 -8.76 37.25
N PHE A 14 -9.58 -9.94 36.85
CA PHE A 14 -8.97 -10.74 35.76
C PHE A 14 -9.32 -10.22 34.36
N VAL A 15 -10.51 -9.62 34.20
CA VAL A 15 -10.90 -9.01 32.93
C VAL A 15 -10.13 -7.69 32.73
N PHE A 16 -9.99 -6.87 33.77
CA PHE A 16 -9.19 -5.64 33.68
C PHE A 16 -7.70 -5.91 33.43
N SER A 17 -7.09 -6.95 34.02
CA SER A 17 -5.67 -7.24 33.82
C SER A 17 -5.36 -7.72 32.39
N HIS A 18 -6.26 -8.48 31.76
CA HIS A 18 -6.08 -8.96 30.40
C HIS A 18 -6.24 -7.84 29.36
N PHE A 19 -7.24 -6.98 29.52
CA PHE A 19 -7.41 -5.79 28.66
C PHE A 19 -6.29 -4.77 28.85
N TYR A 20 -5.79 -4.60 30.08
CA TYR A 20 -4.66 -3.72 30.37
C TYR A 20 -3.34 -4.24 29.76
N CYS A 21 -3.08 -5.55 29.86
CA CYS A 21 -1.90 -6.18 29.27
C CYS A 21 -1.92 -6.16 27.73
N LEU A 22 -3.11 -6.34 27.11
CA LEU A 22 -3.27 -6.18 25.66
C LEU A 22 -3.09 -4.73 25.21
N GLY A 23 -3.59 -3.76 25.98
CA GLY A 23 -3.39 -2.33 25.73
C GLY A 23 -1.91 -1.92 25.78
N GLN A 24 -1.18 -2.35 26.83
CA GLN A 24 0.25 -2.10 26.96
C GLN A 24 1.08 -2.74 25.84
N LYS A 25 0.74 -3.97 25.40
CA LYS A 25 1.43 -4.62 24.28
C LYS A 25 1.26 -3.86 22.96
N LYS A 26 0.06 -3.32 22.70
CA LYS A 26 -0.20 -2.50 21.51
C LYS A 26 0.61 -1.21 21.53
N GLU A 27 0.64 -0.51 22.66
CA GLU A 27 1.40 0.74 22.81
C GLU A 27 2.91 0.52 22.62
N VAL A 28 3.47 -0.56 23.18
CA VAL A 28 4.88 -0.93 22.97
C VAL A 28 5.16 -1.29 21.51
N THR A 29 4.23 -1.96 20.84
CA THR A 29 4.36 -2.32 19.42
C THR A 29 4.30 -1.08 18.55
N ASP A 30 3.37 -0.17 18.79
CA ASP A 30 3.26 1.11 18.06
C ASP A 30 4.56 1.91 18.21
N ARG A 31 5.11 2.00 19.42
CA ARG A 31 6.39 2.68 19.64
C ARG A 31 7.52 2.06 18.82
N LYS A 32 7.64 0.73 18.83
CA LYS A 32 8.65 0.02 18.02
C LYS A 32 8.46 0.21 16.52
N ILE A 33 7.21 0.24 16.05
CA ILE A 33 6.90 0.57 14.65
C ILE A 33 7.49 1.94 14.31
N TYR A 34 7.20 2.97 15.12
CA TYR A 34 7.76 4.31 14.89
C TYR A 34 9.28 4.34 15.02
N GLU A 35 9.89 3.62 15.98
CA GLU A 35 11.36 3.52 16.11
C GLU A 35 12.01 3.00 14.81
N TYR A 36 11.47 1.92 14.23
CA TYR A 36 11.99 1.38 12.97
C TYR A 36 11.73 2.29 11.77
N LEU A 37 10.53 2.90 11.69
CA LEU A 37 10.23 3.80 10.59
C LEU A 37 11.06 5.08 10.67
N ASP A 38 11.24 5.67 11.86
CA ASP A 38 12.09 6.85 12.05
C ASP A 38 13.54 6.57 11.63
N GLN A 39 14.06 5.38 11.95
CA GLN A 39 15.43 5.01 11.65
C GLN A 39 15.65 4.64 10.17
N TYR A 40 14.76 3.84 9.58
CA TYR A 40 15.00 3.22 8.27
C TYR A 40 14.12 3.79 7.16
N SER A 41 12.92 4.29 7.45
CA SER A 41 11.96 4.79 6.45
C SER A 41 11.25 6.08 6.91
N PRO A 42 11.99 7.19 7.09
CA PRO A 42 11.48 8.40 7.74
C PRO A 42 10.27 9.00 7.02
N GLU A 43 10.20 8.93 5.69
CA GLU A 43 9.03 9.38 4.92
C GLU A 43 7.76 8.59 5.30
N SER A 44 7.87 7.26 5.47
CA SER A 44 6.75 6.44 5.94
C SER A 44 6.35 6.79 7.38
N SER A 45 7.33 7.15 8.23
CA SER A 45 7.04 7.64 9.59
C SER A 45 6.26 8.95 9.57
N GLU A 46 6.71 9.92 8.77
CA GLU A 46 6.02 11.21 8.59
C GLU A 46 4.59 11.01 8.07
N MET A 47 4.42 10.11 7.10
CA MET A 47 3.11 9.73 6.57
C MET A 47 2.17 9.16 7.65
N LEU A 48 2.64 8.22 8.49
CA LEU A 48 1.85 7.68 9.60
C LEU A 48 1.50 8.80 10.60
N ARG A 49 2.48 9.62 10.98
CA ARG A 49 2.25 10.73 11.93
C ARG A 49 1.22 11.72 11.40
N LEU A 50 1.25 12.02 10.10
CA LEU A 50 0.22 12.82 9.45
C LEU A 50 -1.15 12.17 9.62
N LEU A 51 -1.33 10.91 9.21
CA LEU A 51 -2.59 10.17 9.34
C LEU A 51 -3.16 10.24 10.76
N TYR A 52 -2.36 9.88 11.77
CA TYR A 52 -2.82 9.80 13.16
C TYR A 52 -2.99 11.18 13.81
N SER A 53 -2.49 12.25 13.19
CA SER A 53 -2.78 13.63 13.61
C SER A 53 -4.12 14.17 13.05
N LEU A 54 -4.65 13.55 11.98
CA LEU A 54 -5.86 14.03 11.32
C LEU A 54 -7.09 13.92 12.23
N PRO A 55 -7.95 14.95 12.28
CA PRO A 55 -9.15 14.89 13.11
C PRO A 55 -10.12 13.83 12.60
N SER A 56 -11.00 13.37 13.51
CA SER A 56 -12.12 12.49 13.17
C SER A 56 -13.42 13.26 12.87
N LYS A 57 -13.44 14.57 13.10
CA LYS A 57 -14.60 15.42 12.84
C LYS A 57 -14.20 16.61 11.99
N TYR A 58 -14.93 16.84 10.91
CA TYR A 58 -14.76 17.97 10.01
C TYR A 58 -16.05 18.78 9.92
N GLU A 59 -15.91 20.08 9.72
CA GLU A 59 -16.99 20.99 9.37
C GLU A 59 -16.59 21.69 8.08
N LEU A 60 -17.33 21.39 7.00
CA LEU A 60 -17.06 21.85 5.64
C LEU A 60 -18.35 22.43 5.08
N ASN A 61 -18.37 23.72 4.77
CA ASN A 61 -19.51 24.38 4.11
C ASN A 61 -20.87 24.15 4.84
N GLY A 62 -20.86 24.14 6.18
CA GLY A 62 -22.04 23.87 7.01
C GLY A 62 -22.42 22.38 7.15
N VAL A 63 -21.66 21.47 6.53
CA VAL A 63 -21.80 20.02 6.68
C VAL A 63 -20.83 19.53 7.76
N THR A 64 -21.36 18.83 8.77
CA THR A 64 -20.54 18.11 9.75
C THR A 64 -20.33 16.68 9.31
N MET A 65 -19.06 16.27 9.20
CA MET A 65 -18.66 14.89 8.92
C MET A 65 -17.98 14.27 10.13
N ASN A 66 -18.35 13.04 10.45
CA ASN A 66 -17.69 12.24 11.48
C ASN A 66 -17.12 11.00 10.82
N LEU A 67 -15.80 10.89 10.81
CA LEU A 67 -15.08 9.72 10.35
C LEU A 67 -14.84 8.77 11.52
N THR A 68 -14.80 7.47 11.24
CA THR A 68 -14.38 6.46 12.23
C THR A 68 -12.96 6.76 12.71
N LYS A 69 -12.65 6.37 13.94
CA LYS A 69 -11.29 6.49 14.46
C LYS A 69 -10.39 5.52 13.70
N GLU A 70 -9.20 5.98 13.32
CA GLU A 70 -8.21 5.13 12.68
C GLU A 70 -7.73 4.01 13.60
N GLN A 71 -7.51 2.81 13.04
CA GLN A 71 -6.98 1.69 13.82
C GLN A 71 -5.51 1.95 14.14
N SER A 72 -5.02 1.53 15.31
CA SER A 72 -3.59 1.67 15.64
C SER A 72 -2.72 0.87 14.66
N PRO A 73 -1.48 1.32 14.36
CA PRO A 73 -0.55 0.60 13.48
C PRO A 73 -0.37 -0.88 13.88
N SER A 74 -0.26 -1.14 15.19
CA SER A 74 -0.17 -2.47 15.79
C SER A 74 -1.33 -3.41 15.49
N SER A 75 -2.47 -2.92 15.00
CA SER A 75 -3.61 -3.77 14.60
C SER A 75 -3.27 -4.68 13.41
N TRP A 76 -2.27 -4.29 12.60
CA TRP A 76 -1.77 -5.06 11.46
C TRP A 76 -0.61 -5.99 11.80
N VAL A 77 -0.22 -6.06 13.08
CA VAL A 77 0.89 -6.89 13.57
C VAL A 77 0.34 -8.00 14.46
N SER A 78 0.40 -9.24 13.97
CA SER A 78 -0.04 -10.42 14.72
C SER A 78 1.07 -11.03 15.60
N ASP A 79 2.33 -10.82 15.25
CA ASP A 79 3.51 -11.22 16.02
C ASP A 79 4.25 -9.96 16.48
N HIS A 80 4.23 -9.70 17.79
CA HIS A 80 4.80 -8.50 18.41
C HIS A 80 6.31 -8.62 18.72
N SER A 81 6.97 -9.67 18.22
CA SER A 81 8.44 -9.76 18.23
C SER A 81 9.07 -8.74 17.27
N GLU A 82 10.37 -8.48 17.40
CA GLU A 82 11.11 -7.62 16.44
C GLU A 82 10.96 -8.14 15.00
N LYS A 83 11.18 -9.45 14.80
CA LYS A 83 11.02 -10.10 13.50
C LYS A 83 9.60 -9.98 12.96
N GLY A 84 8.59 -10.17 13.81
CA GLY A 84 7.19 -10.05 13.46
C GLY A 84 6.79 -8.64 13.04
N ILE A 85 7.28 -7.63 13.74
CA ILE A 85 7.06 -6.22 13.41
C ILE A 85 7.68 -5.89 12.06
N LEU A 86 8.96 -6.18 11.85
CA LEU A 86 9.69 -5.86 10.61
C LEU A 86 9.04 -6.52 9.38
N LYS A 87 8.63 -7.79 9.50
CA LYS A 87 7.92 -8.51 8.45
C LYS A 87 6.56 -7.89 8.10
N ARG A 88 5.97 -7.11 9.02
CA ARG A 88 4.66 -6.48 8.85
C ARG A 88 4.73 -4.98 8.56
N LEU A 89 5.90 -4.34 8.60
CA LEU A 89 6.00 -2.89 8.37
C LEU A 89 5.48 -2.49 6.99
N ASN A 90 5.71 -3.29 5.95
CA ASN A 90 5.13 -3.05 4.63
C ASN A 90 3.59 -3.02 4.65
N THR A 91 2.97 -3.94 5.39
CA THR A 91 1.52 -4.08 5.54
C THR A 91 0.97 -2.93 6.38
N VAL A 92 1.62 -2.60 7.50
CA VAL A 92 1.25 -1.48 8.36
C VAL A 92 1.21 -0.17 7.55
N VAL A 93 2.25 0.08 6.75
CA VAL A 93 2.33 1.28 5.90
C VAL A 93 1.31 1.25 4.77
N HIS A 94 1.12 0.11 4.11
CA HIS A 94 0.10 -0.08 3.07
C HIS A 94 -1.30 0.25 3.58
N GLU A 95 -1.71 -0.37 4.69
CA GLU A 95 -3.04 -0.15 5.27
C GLU A 95 -3.23 1.28 5.81
N SER A 96 -2.16 1.87 6.37
CA SER A 96 -2.18 3.27 6.79
C SER A 96 -2.37 4.22 5.60
N MET A 97 -1.83 3.89 4.43
CA MET A 97 -2.00 4.71 3.23
C MET A 97 -3.47 4.83 2.83
N HIS A 98 -4.26 3.76 2.90
CA HIS A 98 -5.71 3.83 2.65
C HIS A 98 -6.43 4.77 3.62
N GLY A 99 -6.05 4.70 4.90
CA GLY A 99 -6.52 5.64 5.92
C GLY A 99 -6.17 7.08 5.56
N LEU A 100 -4.96 7.33 5.07
CA LEU A 100 -4.53 8.67 4.69
C LEU A 100 -5.26 9.17 3.43
N THR A 101 -5.32 8.34 2.37
CA THR A 101 -5.98 8.67 1.10
C THR A 101 -7.44 9.08 1.30
N SER A 102 -8.14 8.43 2.22
CA SER A 102 -9.56 8.68 2.50
C SER A 102 -9.82 9.84 3.47
N ARG A 103 -8.86 10.22 4.32
CA ARG A 103 -9.06 11.23 5.39
C ARG A 103 -8.44 12.58 5.07
N LEU A 104 -7.25 12.59 4.49
CA LEU A 104 -6.53 13.81 4.12
C LEU A 104 -7.34 14.75 3.21
N PRO A 105 -8.25 14.29 2.31
CA PRO A 105 -9.03 15.20 1.48
C PRO A 105 -9.77 16.28 2.27
N TYR A 106 -10.34 15.93 3.42
CA TYR A 106 -11.18 16.84 4.19
C TYR A 106 -10.37 17.92 4.91
N THR A 107 -9.13 17.61 5.29
CA THR A 107 -8.18 18.63 5.76
C THR A 107 -7.82 19.57 4.63
N LEU A 108 -7.45 19.04 3.46
CA LEU A 108 -7.07 19.86 2.30
C LEU A 108 -8.23 20.74 1.80
N LEU A 109 -9.46 20.23 1.78
CA LEU A 109 -10.65 21.00 1.43
C LEU A 109 -10.87 22.15 2.43
N LYS A 110 -10.71 21.89 3.73
CA LYS A 110 -10.84 22.90 4.77
C LYS A 110 -9.77 24.00 4.67
N GLU A 111 -8.53 23.62 4.39
CA GLU A 111 -7.39 24.54 4.30
C GLU A 111 -7.45 25.41 3.05
N ARG A 112 -7.85 24.85 1.90
CA ARG A 112 -7.99 25.61 0.66
C ARG A 112 -9.16 26.61 0.74
N GLY A 113 -10.28 26.22 1.35
CA GLY A 113 -11.41 27.09 1.68
C GLY A 113 -12.21 27.65 0.47
N ASP A 114 -11.71 27.47 -0.75
CA ASP A 114 -12.30 27.91 -2.02
C ASP A 114 -13.10 26.81 -2.72
N ILE A 115 -12.88 25.54 -2.36
CA ILE A 115 -13.62 24.39 -2.89
C ILE A 115 -14.89 24.19 -2.07
N TYR A 116 -16.05 24.33 -2.72
CA TYR A 116 -17.34 24.04 -2.08
C TYR A 116 -17.56 22.53 -1.95
N TYR A 117 -17.52 22.02 -0.72
CA TYR A 117 -17.81 20.61 -0.46
C TYR A 117 -19.32 20.30 -0.59
N ASN A 118 -19.65 19.26 -1.34
CA ASN A 118 -20.99 18.66 -1.39
C ASN A 118 -20.94 17.24 -0.84
N PHE A 119 -21.89 16.87 0.01
CA PHE A 119 -21.96 15.53 0.62
C PHE A 119 -22.08 14.38 -0.40
N LYS A 120 -22.48 14.67 -1.64
CA LYS A 120 -22.54 13.68 -2.73
C LYS A 120 -21.23 13.53 -3.50
N ASP A 121 -20.25 14.40 -3.26
CA ASP A 121 -18.96 14.32 -3.90
C ASP A 121 -18.04 13.39 -3.12
N ASP A 122 -17.33 12.52 -3.84
CA ASP A 122 -16.24 11.71 -3.28
C ASP A 122 -14.88 12.35 -3.59
N TYR A 123 -13.95 12.22 -2.65
CA TYR A 123 -12.58 12.72 -2.79
C TYR A 123 -11.56 11.70 -2.31
N SER A 124 -10.39 11.70 -2.94
CA SER A 124 -9.18 11.03 -2.47
C SER A 124 -8.02 12.02 -2.45
N ALA A 125 -7.07 11.82 -1.55
CA ALA A 125 -5.85 12.62 -1.49
C ALA A 125 -4.66 11.68 -1.63
N PHE A 126 -4.09 11.62 -2.84
CA PHE A 126 -2.94 10.76 -3.09
C PHE A 126 -1.69 11.43 -2.55
N TYR A 127 -1.25 10.97 -1.38
CA TYR A 127 -0.02 11.42 -0.74
C TYR A 127 1.19 11.05 -1.59
N VAL A 128 2.10 12.03 -1.76
CA VAL A 128 3.34 11.87 -2.52
C VAL A 128 4.54 11.90 -1.59
N ASN A 129 4.60 12.92 -0.73
CA ASN A 129 5.59 13.12 0.32
C ASN A 129 5.07 14.18 1.30
N LYS A 130 5.85 14.55 2.31
CA LYS A 130 5.43 15.50 3.36
C LYS A 130 5.01 16.89 2.84
N ASP A 131 5.50 17.27 1.66
CA ASP A 131 5.28 18.60 1.08
C ASP A 131 4.23 18.57 -0.05
N SER A 132 3.74 17.39 -0.43
CA SER A 132 2.90 17.23 -1.62
C SER A 132 1.87 16.12 -1.51
N SER A 133 0.65 16.43 -1.94
CA SER A 133 -0.46 15.49 -2.10
C SER A 133 -1.42 16.00 -3.17
N PHE A 134 -2.02 15.09 -3.94
CA PHE A 134 -3.01 15.45 -4.96
C PHE A 134 -4.42 15.26 -4.42
N LEU A 135 -5.13 16.37 -4.19
CA LEU A 135 -6.57 16.34 -3.86
C LEU A 135 -7.36 16.08 -5.15
N VAL A 136 -7.96 14.89 -5.24
CA VAL A 136 -8.70 14.43 -6.41
C VAL A 136 -10.18 14.33 -6.07
N LYS A 137 -11.00 15.16 -6.71
CA LYS A 137 -12.44 14.96 -6.77
C LYS A 137 -12.74 13.81 -7.71
N HIS A 138 -13.59 12.87 -7.31
CA HIS A 138 -13.95 11.74 -8.16
C HIS A 138 -14.93 12.19 -9.25
N SER A 139 -14.68 11.73 -10.47
CA SER A 139 -15.66 11.71 -11.57
C SER A 139 -16.58 10.48 -11.43
N PRO A 140 -17.64 10.34 -12.25
CA PRO A 140 -18.39 9.10 -12.33
C PRO A 140 -17.49 7.88 -12.55
N VAL A 141 -17.86 6.76 -11.93
CA VAL A 141 -17.13 5.48 -11.98
C VAL A 141 -18.10 4.30 -12.07
N PHE A 142 -17.60 3.18 -12.55
CA PHE A 142 -18.20 1.86 -12.40
C PHE A 142 -17.31 0.93 -11.55
N SER A 143 -17.87 -0.19 -11.11
CA SER A 143 -17.15 -1.20 -10.32
C SER A 143 -16.03 -1.86 -11.13
N SER A 144 -14.83 -2.03 -10.60
CA SER A 144 -13.77 -2.75 -11.34
C SER A 144 -14.13 -4.20 -11.68
N ASN A 145 -15.16 -4.79 -11.07
CA ASN A 145 -15.68 -6.09 -11.52
C ASN A 145 -16.18 -6.11 -12.97
N GLU A 146 -16.62 -4.97 -13.52
CA GLU A 146 -17.14 -4.91 -14.90
C GLU A 146 -16.07 -5.34 -15.92
N ILE A 147 -14.78 -5.08 -15.65
CA ILE A 147 -13.69 -5.51 -16.53
C ILE A 147 -13.25 -6.97 -16.32
N SER A 148 -13.90 -7.72 -15.43
CA SER A 148 -13.46 -9.09 -15.10
C SER A 148 -13.44 -10.03 -16.31
N ASN A 149 -14.36 -9.85 -17.27
CA ASN A 149 -14.41 -10.64 -18.50
C ASN A 149 -13.44 -10.12 -19.58
N GLU A 150 -13.01 -8.87 -19.49
CA GLU A 150 -12.07 -8.24 -20.42
C GLU A 150 -10.62 -8.63 -20.16
N ILE A 151 -10.33 -9.20 -18.98
CA ILE A 151 -9.00 -9.69 -18.62
C ILE A 151 -8.93 -11.19 -18.94
N PRO A 152 -8.11 -11.59 -19.95
CA PRO A 152 -7.87 -13.00 -20.28
C PRO A 152 -7.38 -13.79 -19.07
N LYS A 153 -7.78 -15.07 -18.97
CA LYS A 153 -7.37 -15.93 -17.84
C LYS A 153 -5.86 -16.00 -17.64
N ALA A 154 -5.08 -16.00 -18.73
CA ALA A 154 -3.62 -16.03 -18.68
C ALA A 154 -3.01 -14.79 -18.01
N LEU A 155 -3.73 -13.66 -18.00
CA LEU A 155 -3.29 -12.39 -17.41
C LEU A 155 -3.91 -12.15 -16.01
N ARG A 156 -4.59 -13.16 -15.43
CA ARG A 156 -5.19 -13.06 -14.10
C ARG A 156 -4.20 -13.53 -13.05
N THR A 157 -3.39 -12.59 -12.58
CA THR A 157 -2.41 -12.76 -11.50
C THR A 157 -3.09 -12.80 -10.12
N PHE A 158 -2.30 -12.95 -9.06
CA PHE A 158 -2.77 -13.03 -7.66
C PHE A 158 -3.76 -11.91 -7.30
N ARG A 159 -3.48 -10.66 -7.70
CA ARG A 159 -4.29 -9.48 -7.34
C ARG A 159 -5.58 -9.34 -8.15
N PHE A 160 -5.78 -10.11 -9.22
CA PHE A 160 -7.07 -10.12 -9.92
C PHE A 160 -8.22 -10.53 -8.99
N ARG A 161 -8.02 -11.59 -8.19
CA ARG A 161 -9.07 -12.13 -7.32
C ARG A 161 -9.53 -11.16 -6.21
N PRO A 162 -8.66 -10.45 -5.49
CA PRO A 162 -9.08 -9.49 -4.47
C PRO A 162 -9.57 -8.15 -5.04
N TYR A 163 -9.08 -7.71 -6.21
CA TYR A 163 -9.34 -6.34 -6.66
C TYR A 163 -10.23 -6.20 -7.89
N ILE A 164 -10.38 -7.24 -8.71
CA ILE A 164 -11.23 -7.22 -9.91
C ILE A 164 -12.39 -8.19 -9.79
N ALA A 165 -12.13 -9.46 -9.45
CA ALA A 165 -13.15 -10.51 -9.42
C ALA A 165 -14.31 -10.34 -8.42
N PRO A 166 -14.17 -9.67 -7.25
CA PRO A 166 -15.24 -9.62 -6.28
C PRO A 166 -16.39 -8.71 -6.72
N ARG A 167 -17.58 -8.94 -6.18
CA ARG A 167 -18.72 -8.01 -6.27
C ARG A 167 -19.03 -7.45 -4.89
N ASN A 168 -18.05 -6.81 -4.27
CA ASN A 168 -18.15 -6.29 -2.92
C ASN A 168 -17.98 -4.77 -2.89
N LYS A 169 -19.09 -4.04 -2.74
CA LYS A 169 -19.13 -2.57 -2.72
C LYS A 169 -18.41 -1.91 -1.52
N ILE A 170 -17.86 -2.70 -0.59
CA ILE A 170 -17.03 -2.18 0.51
C ILE A 170 -15.57 -2.01 0.07
N LEU A 171 -15.11 -2.81 -0.91
CA LEU A 171 -13.73 -2.73 -1.38
C LEU A 171 -13.54 -1.47 -2.24
N GLY A 172 -12.45 -0.73 -2.01
CA GLY A 172 -12.18 0.55 -2.68
C GLY A 172 -12.25 0.45 -4.20
N SER A 173 -11.65 -0.58 -4.81
CA SER A 173 -11.69 -0.79 -6.26
C SER A 173 -13.09 -1.07 -6.83
N GLN A 174 -14.04 -1.51 -5.99
CA GLN A 174 -15.42 -1.80 -6.40
C GLN A 174 -16.34 -0.60 -6.13
N ALA A 175 -16.08 0.15 -5.06
CA ALA A 175 -16.84 1.33 -4.68
C ALA A 175 -16.44 2.57 -5.51
N HIS A 176 -15.14 2.77 -5.71
CA HIS A 176 -14.55 3.98 -6.30
C HIS A 176 -13.87 3.71 -7.65
N GLY A 177 -14.04 2.52 -8.23
CA GLY A 177 -13.54 2.16 -9.56
C GLY A 177 -12.03 2.44 -9.71
N ILE A 178 -11.69 3.23 -10.73
CA ILE A 178 -10.30 3.59 -11.05
C ILE A 178 -9.58 4.33 -9.92
N TYR A 179 -10.29 5.14 -9.13
CA TYR A 179 -9.70 5.86 -7.99
C TYR A 179 -9.33 4.88 -6.88
N GLY A 180 -10.16 3.87 -6.64
CA GLY A 180 -9.86 2.77 -5.73
C GLY A 180 -8.69 1.90 -6.20
N LEU A 181 -8.60 1.59 -7.50
CA LEU A 181 -7.43 0.88 -8.06
C LEU A 181 -6.13 1.69 -7.91
N THR A 182 -6.22 3.02 -8.03
CA THR A 182 -5.07 3.92 -7.86
C THR A 182 -4.66 4.06 -6.38
N ASP A 183 -5.62 4.02 -5.46
CA ASP A 183 -5.35 3.99 -4.01
C ASP A 183 -4.57 2.74 -3.62
N GLU A 184 -5.01 1.56 -4.08
CA GLU A 184 -4.26 0.30 -3.92
C GLU A 184 -2.84 0.42 -4.49
N TRP A 185 -2.71 0.98 -5.69
CA TRP A 185 -1.41 1.14 -6.34
C TRP A 185 -0.46 2.01 -5.51
N ASN A 186 -0.94 3.15 -4.98
CA ASN A 186 -0.16 4.03 -4.11
C ASN A 186 0.17 3.37 -2.76
N ALA A 187 -0.77 2.62 -2.18
CA ALA A 187 -0.57 1.88 -0.95
C ALA A 187 0.50 0.79 -1.12
N TYR A 188 0.49 0.05 -2.24
CA TYR A 188 1.56 -0.89 -2.57
C TYR A 188 2.90 -0.20 -2.78
N TYR A 189 2.94 0.97 -3.42
CA TYR A 189 4.19 1.74 -3.55
C TYR A 189 4.80 2.03 -2.17
N PHE A 190 4.05 2.64 -1.25
CA PHE A 190 4.60 2.98 0.09
C PHE A 190 4.92 1.76 0.94
N GLY A 191 4.11 0.70 0.87
CA GLY A 191 4.41 -0.57 1.54
C GLY A 191 5.70 -1.20 1.02
N THR A 192 5.86 -1.29 -0.31
CA THR A 192 7.06 -1.83 -0.98
C THR A 192 8.28 -0.99 -0.67
N LYS A 193 8.16 0.35 -0.74
CA LYS A 193 9.23 1.29 -0.41
C LYS A 193 9.72 1.12 1.03
N THR A 194 8.79 0.93 1.96
CA THR A 194 9.15 0.66 3.36
C THR A 194 9.95 -0.64 3.50
N ALA A 195 9.56 -1.70 2.78
CA ALA A 195 10.34 -2.94 2.76
C ALA A 195 11.73 -2.74 2.15
N LEU A 196 11.83 -1.99 1.04
CA LEU A 196 13.11 -1.66 0.39
C LEU A 196 14.04 -0.89 1.34
N ASN A 197 13.50 0.08 2.05
CA ASN A 197 14.21 0.95 2.99
C ASN A 197 14.78 0.22 4.22
N LEU A 198 14.29 -0.99 4.53
CA LEU A 198 14.85 -1.82 5.60
C LEU A 198 16.20 -2.45 5.23
N PHE A 199 16.77 -2.16 4.07
CA PHE A 199 18.04 -2.74 3.63
C PHE A 199 19.16 -2.60 4.66
N ASP A 200 19.35 -1.41 5.23
CA ASP A 200 20.40 -1.15 6.23
C ASP A 200 20.19 -1.95 7.52
N TYR A 201 18.93 -2.20 7.90
CA TYR A 201 18.62 -3.11 9.00
C TYR A 201 19.17 -4.51 8.69
N TYR A 202 18.80 -5.08 7.54
CA TYR A 202 19.24 -6.42 7.15
C TYR A 202 20.75 -6.52 6.98
N LYS A 203 21.38 -5.47 6.44
CA LYS A 203 22.82 -5.34 6.32
C LYS A 203 23.50 -5.40 7.69
N SER A 204 22.97 -4.68 8.68
CA SER A 204 23.49 -4.72 10.06
C SER A 204 23.31 -6.06 10.79
N LYS A 205 22.36 -6.90 10.35
CA LYS A 205 22.08 -8.21 10.94
C LYS A 205 22.78 -9.36 10.22
N SER A 206 23.53 -9.05 9.17
CA SER A 206 24.08 -10.06 8.28
C SER A 206 25.31 -10.77 8.81
N ASP A 207 25.88 -10.41 9.98
CA ASP A 207 27.06 -10.99 10.69
C ASP A 207 27.54 -12.37 10.17
N GLN A 208 28.09 -12.39 8.95
CA GLN A 208 28.41 -13.57 8.12
C GLN A 208 27.26 -14.53 7.73
N ASN A 209 26.03 -14.34 8.25
CA ASN A 209 24.82 -14.99 7.77
C ASN A 209 24.09 -14.16 6.69
N TYR A 210 24.46 -14.38 5.43
CA TYR A 210 23.90 -13.69 4.28
C TYR A 210 22.49 -14.17 3.89
N GLU A 211 21.99 -15.27 4.47
CA GLU A 211 20.61 -15.72 4.24
C GLU A 211 19.57 -14.73 4.79
N VAL A 212 19.97 -13.83 5.70
CA VAL A 212 19.11 -12.75 6.19
C VAL A 212 18.61 -11.86 5.04
N TYR A 213 19.39 -11.73 3.96
CA TYR A 213 18.98 -10.98 2.77
C TYR A 213 17.86 -11.69 1.99
N LEU A 214 17.67 -13.00 2.13
CA LEU A 214 16.52 -13.69 1.54
C LEU A 214 15.22 -13.26 2.24
N GLU A 215 15.24 -12.96 3.53
CA GLU A 215 14.07 -12.40 4.22
C GLU A 215 13.74 -11.00 3.71
N TYR A 216 14.76 -10.16 3.49
CA TYR A 216 14.63 -8.85 2.86
C TYR A 216 14.01 -8.95 1.46
N VAL A 217 14.60 -9.76 0.58
CA VAL A 217 14.13 -9.97 -0.79
C VAL A 217 12.71 -10.51 -0.79
N SER A 218 12.37 -11.45 0.09
CA SER A 218 11.02 -12.01 0.18
C SER A 218 9.95 -10.98 0.54
N ASN A 219 10.27 -10.00 1.40
CA ASN A 219 9.32 -8.96 1.81
C ASN A 219 8.99 -8.00 0.66
N ILE A 220 9.93 -7.79 -0.27
CA ILE A 220 9.77 -6.92 -1.45
C ILE A 220 9.15 -7.71 -2.61
N ALA A 221 9.64 -8.92 -2.88
CA ALA A 221 9.21 -9.77 -3.99
C ALA A 221 7.69 -10.00 -3.99
N GLY A 222 7.07 -10.13 -2.81
CA GLY A 222 5.61 -10.30 -2.70
C GLY A 222 4.79 -9.06 -3.07
N THR A 223 5.40 -7.89 -3.22
CA THR A 223 4.71 -6.60 -3.38
C THR A 223 5.15 -5.77 -4.57
N TYR A 224 6.39 -5.88 -5.04
CA TYR A 224 6.91 -5.03 -6.12
C TYR A 224 6.15 -5.19 -7.45
N TYR A 225 5.75 -6.42 -7.81
CA TYR A 225 5.05 -6.66 -9.07
C TYR A 225 3.60 -6.14 -9.07
N ALA A 226 3.10 -5.67 -7.92
CA ALA A 226 1.87 -4.88 -7.85
C ALA A 226 1.95 -3.64 -8.76
N TYR A 227 3.16 -3.14 -9.04
CA TYR A 227 3.39 -2.08 -10.02
C TYR A 227 2.72 -2.41 -11.36
N TYR A 228 3.05 -3.56 -11.94
CA TYR A 228 2.54 -3.96 -13.25
C TYR A 228 1.06 -4.38 -13.19
N GLU A 229 0.65 -5.08 -12.12
CA GLU A 229 -0.73 -5.54 -11.97
C GLU A 229 -1.73 -4.38 -11.93
N PHE A 230 -1.50 -3.39 -11.05
CA PHE A 230 -2.43 -2.27 -10.94
C PHE A 230 -2.36 -1.34 -12.13
N LYS A 231 -1.17 -1.10 -12.70
CA LYS A 231 -1.06 -0.35 -13.97
C LYS A 231 -1.89 -1.01 -15.06
N TYR A 232 -1.78 -2.33 -15.22
CA TYR A 232 -2.58 -3.09 -16.18
C TYR A 232 -4.09 -3.00 -15.88
N PHE A 233 -4.50 -3.18 -14.62
CA PHE A 233 -5.92 -3.07 -14.24
C PHE A 233 -6.49 -1.68 -14.50
N ILE A 234 -5.75 -0.62 -14.18
CA ILE A 234 -6.15 0.77 -14.42
C ILE A 234 -6.31 1.04 -15.93
N LEU A 235 -5.36 0.58 -16.75
CA LEU A 235 -5.45 0.77 -18.21
C LEU A 235 -6.58 -0.07 -18.83
N LYS A 236 -6.82 -1.29 -18.34
CA LYS A 236 -7.97 -2.11 -18.76
C LYS A 236 -9.31 -1.50 -18.33
N TYR A 237 -9.37 -0.89 -17.15
CA TYR A 237 -10.52 -0.13 -16.70
C TYR A 237 -10.82 1.01 -17.67
N LEU A 238 -9.79 1.77 -18.03
CA LEU A 238 -9.91 2.90 -18.95
C LEU A 238 -10.28 2.46 -20.37
N GLU A 239 -9.74 1.34 -20.85
CA GLU A 239 -10.08 0.76 -22.16
C GLU A 239 -11.57 0.36 -22.23
N TYR A 240 -12.07 -0.30 -21.19
CA TYR A 240 -13.48 -0.66 -21.09
C TYR A 240 -14.36 0.60 -21.02
N ALA A 241 -13.97 1.58 -20.20
CA ALA A 241 -14.67 2.85 -20.09
C ALA A 241 -14.79 3.54 -21.45
N LYS A 242 -13.68 3.58 -22.21
CA LYS A 242 -13.65 4.21 -23.54
C LYS A 242 -14.67 3.60 -24.51
N SER A 243 -14.91 2.29 -24.39
CA SER A 243 -15.74 1.53 -25.33
C SER A 243 -17.21 1.43 -24.87
N ASN A 244 -17.47 1.46 -23.57
CA ASN A 244 -18.77 1.12 -22.99
C ASN A 244 -19.37 2.24 -22.11
N GLU A 245 -18.54 3.08 -21.50
CA GLU A 245 -18.94 4.07 -20.48
C GLU A 245 -18.32 5.44 -20.77
N LYS A 246 -18.73 6.07 -21.89
CA LYS A 246 -18.09 7.28 -22.41
C LYS A 246 -18.01 8.42 -21.38
N GLU A 247 -19.05 8.62 -20.58
CA GLU A 247 -19.06 9.66 -19.53
C GLU A 247 -18.00 9.40 -18.46
N VAL A 248 -17.82 8.13 -18.06
CA VAL A 248 -16.76 7.73 -17.12
C VAL A 248 -15.38 7.96 -17.73
N TYR A 249 -15.17 7.57 -18.99
CA TYR A 249 -13.91 7.80 -19.69
C TYR A 249 -13.55 9.28 -19.79
N ASP A 250 -14.48 10.10 -20.27
CA ASP A 250 -14.28 11.55 -20.44
C ASP A 250 -14.02 12.21 -19.08
N GLY A 251 -14.75 11.80 -18.04
CA GLY A 251 -14.57 12.29 -16.67
C GLY A 251 -13.19 11.97 -16.10
N ILE A 252 -12.66 10.79 -16.37
CA ILE A 252 -11.32 10.38 -15.92
C ILE A 252 -10.22 11.16 -16.66
N ILE A 253 -10.29 11.23 -18.00
CA ILE A 253 -9.24 11.86 -18.81
C ILE A 253 -9.19 13.39 -18.63
N SER A 254 -10.34 14.00 -18.35
CA SER A 254 -10.42 15.44 -18.03
C SER A 254 -10.01 15.77 -16.59
N ASN A 255 -9.89 14.77 -15.70
CA ASN A 255 -9.50 14.97 -14.31
C ASN A 255 -7.98 15.18 -14.17
N TYR A 256 -7.54 16.44 -14.26
CA TYR A 256 -6.13 16.80 -14.21
C TYR A 256 -5.43 16.41 -12.90
N GLU A 257 -6.09 16.56 -11.75
CA GLU A 257 -5.52 16.17 -10.45
C GLU A 257 -5.31 14.66 -10.36
N PHE A 258 -6.26 13.87 -10.88
CA PHE A 258 -6.10 12.42 -10.98
C PHE A 258 -4.92 12.03 -11.88
N ARG A 259 -4.80 12.67 -13.05
CA ARG A 259 -3.72 12.42 -13.99
C ARG A 259 -2.34 12.75 -13.41
N LYS A 260 -2.22 13.84 -12.64
CA LYS A 260 -1.02 14.13 -11.84
C LYS A 260 -0.72 13.02 -10.84
N ALA A 261 -1.72 12.56 -10.10
CA ALA A 261 -1.55 11.45 -9.14
C ALA A 261 -1.07 10.18 -9.84
N PHE A 262 -1.73 9.77 -10.93
CA PHE A 262 -1.33 8.61 -11.74
C PHE A 262 0.12 8.71 -12.21
N THR A 263 0.48 9.82 -12.86
CA THR A 263 1.84 10.06 -13.39
C THR A 263 2.88 9.96 -12.28
N SER A 264 2.61 10.62 -11.16
CA SER A 264 3.53 10.70 -10.04
C SER A 264 3.72 9.34 -9.35
N ILE A 265 2.65 8.56 -9.20
CA ILE A 265 2.73 7.19 -8.65
C ILE A 265 3.49 6.27 -9.60
N ASP A 266 3.19 6.35 -10.90
CA ASP A 266 3.84 5.54 -11.93
C ASP A 266 5.37 5.73 -11.94
N ASP A 267 5.81 7.00 -11.96
CA ASP A 267 7.22 7.36 -12.03
C ASP A 267 7.97 6.90 -10.77
N ARG A 268 7.43 7.21 -9.58
CA ARG A 268 8.07 6.80 -8.32
C ARG A 268 8.14 5.30 -8.15
N PHE A 269 7.10 4.58 -8.56
CA PHE A 269 7.08 3.13 -8.41
C PHE A 269 8.01 2.46 -9.44
N ALA A 270 8.12 3.01 -10.65
CA ALA A 270 9.14 2.58 -11.62
C ALA A 270 10.57 2.82 -11.08
N ASP A 271 10.83 3.98 -10.47
CA ASP A 271 12.12 4.27 -9.82
C ASP A 271 12.41 3.28 -8.69
N LEU A 272 11.41 2.96 -7.87
CA LEU A 272 11.52 1.97 -6.79
C LEU A 272 11.91 0.58 -7.31
N LEU A 273 11.40 0.18 -8.49
CA LEU A 273 11.75 -1.11 -9.09
C LEU A 273 13.21 -1.15 -9.55
N ARG A 274 13.72 -0.03 -10.08
CA ARG A 274 15.14 0.10 -10.42
C ARG A 274 16.00 -0.01 -9.16
N GLU A 275 15.64 0.72 -8.09
CA GLU A 275 16.36 0.64 -6.82
C GLU A 275 16.35 -0.78 -6.23
N PHE A 276 15.25 -1.53 -6.39
CA PHE A 276 15.22 -2.93 -5.97
C PHE A 276 16.22 -3.79 -6.75
N GLY A 277 16.33 -3.61 -8.08
CA GLY A 277 17.36 -4.27 -8.88
C GLY A 277 18.77 -3.95 -8.39
N GLU A 278 19.06 -2.67 -8.12
CA GLU A 278 20.35 -2.24 -7.57
C GLU A 278 20.66 -2.88 -6.21
N ARG A 279 19.64 -3.11 -5.37
CA ARG A 279 19.82 -3.81 -4.09
C ARG A 279 20.12 -5.28 -4.26
N LEU A 280 19.53 -5.96 -5.25
CA LEU A 280 19.88 -7.34 -5.58
C LEU A 280 21.36 -7.43 -6.02
N ASP A 281 21.80 -6.50 -6.87
CA ASP A 281 23.21 -6.43 -7.29
C ASP A 281 24.15 -6.16 -6.11
N GLU A 282 23.79 -5.23 -5.20
CA GLU A 282 24.58 -4.95 -4.00
C GLU A 282 24.69 -6.18 -3.09
N ILE A 283 23.59 -6.93 -2.88
CA ILE A 283 23.59 -8.17 -2.11
C ILE A 283 24.51 -9.21 -2.74
N ALA A 284 24.50 -9.33 -4.08
CA ALA A 284 25.35 -10.28 -4.78
C ALA A 284 26.83 -9.98 -4.58
N ILE A 285 27.23 -8.71 -4.72
CA ILE A 285 28.60 -8.25 -4.50
C ILE A 285 29.04 -8.52 -3.06
N ILE A 286 28.21 -8.15 -2.08
CA ILE A 286 28.52 -8.32 -0.64
C ILE A 286 28.67 -9.81 -0.29
N THR A 287 27.80 -10.66 -0.83
CA THR A 287 27.82 -12.11 -0.57
C THR A 287 29.10 -12.74 -1.12
N GLU A 288 29.45 -12.41 -2.37
CA GLU A 288 30.64 -12.94 -3.05
C GLU A 288 31.93 -12.52 -2.34
N GLN A 289 32.08 -11.23 -2.03
CA GLN A 289 33.30 -10.70 -1.41
C GLN A 289 33.56 -11.26 -0.01
N ASN A 290 32.52 -11.53 0.78
CA ASN A 290 32.68 -11.87 2.19
C ASN A 290 32.62 -13.38 2.50
N THR A 291 32.10 -14.19 1.58
CA THR A 291 31.96 -15.65 1.81
C THR A 291 32.55 -16.51 0.72
N GLY A 292 32.80 -15.96 -0.46
CA GLY A 292 33.06 -16.74 -1.68
C GLY A 292 31.82 -17.47 -2.22
N ASN A 293 30.66 -17.33 -1.59
CA ASN A 293 29.40 -17.85 -2.11
C ASN A 293 28.80 -16.90 -3.13
N ARG A 294 28.06 -17.46 -4.09
CA ARG A 294 27.41 -16.68 -5.14
C ARG A 294 25.96 -16.38 -4.76
N ALA A 295 25.54 -15.12 -4.96
CA ALA A 295 24.13 -14.81 -5.14
C ALA A 295 23.84 -14.58 -6.63
N TYR A 296 22.70 -15.05 -7.11
CA TYR A 296 22.37 -15.01 -8.54
C TYR A 296 20.87 -15.14 -8.78
N ILE A 297 20.43 -14.70 -9.96
CA ILE A 297 19.07 -14.93 -10.45
C ILE A 297 19.10 -16.09 -11.44
N GLU A 298 18.22 -17.07 -11.24
CA GLU A 298 18.02 -18.20 -12.14
C GLU A 298 16.54 -18.61 -12.10
N ASP A 299 15.94 -18.85 -13.27
CA ASP A 299 14.56 -19.32 -13.45
C ASP A 299 13.50 -18.54 -12.64
N GLY A 300 13.70 -17.22 -12.50
CA GLY A 300 12.78 -16.34 -11.78
C GLY A 300 12.90 -16.38 -10.26
N TYR A 301 13.98 -16.96 -9.72
CA TYR A 301 14.33 -16.97 -8.31
C TYR A 301 15.63 -16.22 -8.06
N TYR A 302 15.71 -15.56 -6.90
CA TYR A 302 16.95 -15.00 -6.36
C TYR A 302 17.53 -15.99 -5.34
N PHE A 303 18.75 -16.47 -5.60
CA PHE A 303 19.44 -17.45 -4.77
C PHE A 303 20.57 -16.82 -3.97
N ILE A 304 20.74 -17.28 -2.73
CA ILE A 304 21.96 -17.13 -1.92
C ILE A 304 22.33 -18.52 -1.41
N ASN A 305 23.51 -19.02 -1.77
CA ASN A 305 24.02 -20.30 -1.28
C ASN A 305 23.04 -21.49 -1.49
N GLY A 306 22.32 -21.52 -2.61
CA GLY A 306 21.34 -22.56 -2.96
C GLY A 306 19.95 -22.38 -2.34
N ASN A 307 19.75 -21.43 -1.43
CA ASN A 307 18.43 -21.05 -0.92
C ASN A 307 17.82 -19.95 -1.78
N GLY A 308 16.61 -20.19 -2.30
CA GLY A 308 15.96 -19.34 -3.31
C GLY A 308 14.66 -18.68 -2.85
N ILE A 309 14.45 -17.44 -3.28
CA ILE A 309 13.19 -16.71 -3.14
C ILE A 309 12.65 -16.39 -4.53
N GLY A 310 11.37 -16.72 -4.78
CA GLY A 310 10.72 -16.41 -6.05
C GLY A 310 10.54 -14.91 -6.25
N LEU A 311 10.88 -14.43 -7.44
CA LEU A 311 10.73 -13.04 -7.87
C LEU A 311 9.47 -12.81 -8.72
N PHE A 312 8.62 -13.82 -8.97
CA PHE A 312 7.42 -13.69 -9.80
C PHE A 312 7.74 -13.13 -11.21
N THR A 313 8.88 -13.55 -11.76
CA THR A 313 9.40 -12.99 -13.02
C THR A 313 8.48 -13.32 -14.19
N GLU A 314 7.86 -14.51 -14.20
CA GLU A 314 6.91 -14.89 -15.25
C GLU A 314 5.71 -13.95 -15.29
N GLU A 315 5.09 -13.66 -14.14
CA GLU A 315 3.97 -12.71 -14.05
C GLU A 315 4.38 -11.30 -14.44
N VAL A 316 5.57 -10.86 -14.03
CA VAL A 316 6.11 -9.54 -14.38
C VAL A 316 6.33 -9.41 -15.89
N GLU A 317 7.04 -10.33 -16.51
CA GLU A 317 7.36 -10.26 -17.94
C GLU A 317 6.10 -10.39 -18.80
N MET A 318 5.15 -11.23 -18.38
CA MET A 318 3.84 -11.35 -19.01
C MET A 318 3.08 -10.02 -18.99
N LEU A 319 3.00 -9.34 -17.84
CA LEU A 319 2.29 -8.07 -17.73
C LEU A 319 3.02 -6.93 -18.42
N LYS A 320 4.37 -6.90 -18.38
CA LYS A 320 5.17 -5.95 -19.16
C LYS A 320 4.86 -6.08 -20.65
N ALA A 321 4.91 -7.29 -21.19
CA ALA A 321 4.62 -7.54 -22.60
C ALA A 321 3.20 -7.09 -22.98
N GLU A 322 2.23 -7.28 -22.09
CA GLU A 322 0.86 -6.80 -22.30
C GLU A 322 0.78 -5.27 -22.29
N LEU A 323 1.45 -4.61 -21.34
CA LEU A 323 1.49 -3.14 -21.19
C LEU A 323 2.18 -2.44 -22.37
N GLU A 324 3.07 -3.13 -23.09
CA GLU A 324 3.71 -2.61 -24.31
C GLU A 324 2.79 -2.61 -25.54
N LYS A 325 1.58 -3.15 -25.45
CA LYS A 325 0.65 -3.13 -26.59
C LYS A 325 0.21 -1.69 -26.93
N PRO A 326 0.09 -1.35 -28.24
CA PRO A 326 -0.18 0.03 -28.68
C PRO A 326 -1.44 0.67 -28.09
N ASN A 327 -2.51 -0.12 -27.91
CA ASN A 327 -3.76 0.35 -27.31
C ASN A 327 -3.55 0.79 -25.85
N LEU A 328 -2.81 0.02 -25.05
CA LEU A 328 -2.54 0.36 -23.64
C LEU A 328 -1.56 1.52 -23.53
N LYS A 329 -0.50 1.57 -24.35
CA LYS A 329 0.41 2.72 -24.41
C LYS A 329 -0.29 4.03 -24.76
N THR A 330 -1.27 3.99 -25.66
CA THR A 330 -2.07 5.17 -26.01
C THR A 330 -2.91 5.65 -24.82
N LEU A 331 -3.49 4.72 -24.05
CA LEU A 331 -4.27 5.03 -22.86
C LEU A 331 -3.39 5.55 -21.72
N GLU A 332 -2.21 4.97 -21.54
CA GLU A 332 -1.19 5.44 -20.59
C GLU A 332 -0.79 6.88 -20.91
N LEU A 333 -0.47 7.19 -22.17
CA LEU A 333 -0.12 8.54 -22.59
C LEU A 333 -1.26 9.54 -22.33
N ALA A 334 -2.51 9.12 -22.52
CA ALA A 334 -3.68 9.97 -22.23
C ALA A 334 -3.85 10.27 -20.73
N LEU A 335 -3.42 9.36 -19.85
CA LEU A 335 -3.43 9.57 -18.40
C LEU A 335 -2.25 10.41 -17.93
N ARG A 336 -1.09 10.28 -18.57
CA ARG A 336 0.11 11.02 -18.14
C ARG A 336 -0.03 12.52 -18.38
N VAL A 337 0.62 13.30 -17.52
CA VAL A 337 0.83 14.75 -17.71
C VAL A 337 2.32 15.01 -17.87
N GLU A 338 2.67 16.02 -18.67
CA GLU A 338 4.06 16.44 -18.91
C GLU A 338 4.66 17.24 -17.75
#